data_AF-A0A3D8S2U1-F1
#
_entry.id   AF-A0A3D8S2U1-F1
#
_cell.length_a   1.000
_cell.length_b   1.000
_cell.length_c   1.000
_cell.angle_alpha   90.00
_cell.angle_beta   90.00
_cell.angle_gamma   90.00
#
_symmetry.space_group_name_H-M   'P 1'
#
loop_
_entity.id
_entity.type
_entity.pdbx_description
1 polymer ?
#
loop_
_entity_poly.entity_id
_entity_poly.type
_entity_poly.pdbx_seq_one_letter_code
_entity_poly.pdbx_strand_id
1 'polypeptide(L)'
;MTAGSMLALTAAVALWQQNATLNDVCTAAYVKSALPSSSTYPGVVVNPASVLANPVTNANVSGENFFPDATFDYCNVTFAYTHTGRNDTVNVRYWLPAPASFKNRYLSTGGGGYAINSGYGDLPGGIIYGATAGATDAGFGNFSTNLDAVNLIANNTVDWERIHMFGYEAIHELSVLGKAFTKSFFAMNTTKLYSYYQGCSEGGRDGWSQVQRFADEWDGAITGAPAMRFAFQQTQHLYSNIVEQTLNYYPPPCELEMITNLTIAACDPMDGKTDGVVSRSDLCKLNFNLNSTVGQAYYCAATSASSGMGSGSPFGASAATPAQNGTITAQGVAVAQTIIDGLKDLSGKQVYLSYQPGAVSFDDAKTAFNNVSNKWELSVNSFGAEFIARFINDQELETLPNLNNVTYDTLKGWIYQGWQKYADTLHTTWPDLTAFQAAGGKVLHFHGESDNSIPTASSVHYHESVRNVMYPNMSFNDSSAAMSDWYQLYLVPGAAHCAANTNQPNGPFPQTNLAVMIDWVEKGIKPTTLNATVLQGSNKGQNEQICAWPLRPMWSNNGTTMNCEYDQASINTWLYTFDAFKMPVY
;
A
#
# COMPACT_ATOMS: atom_id res chain seq x y z
N MET A 1 -4.83 59.68 0.00
CA MET A 1 -5.89 58.66 -0.23
C MET A 1 -5.34 57.37 0.33
N THR A 2 -5.96 56.90 1.39
CA THR A 2 -5.31 56.56 2.65
C THR A 2 -5.73 55.17 3.10
N ALA A 3 -4.97 54.59 4.05
CA ALA A 3 -5.07 53.25 4.63
C ALA A 3 -6.49 52.66 4.88
N GLY A 4 -7.54 53.48 4.93
CA GLY A 4 -8.94 53.02 4.97
C GLY A 4 -9.41 52.26 3.72
N SER A 5 -8.85 52.52 2.54
CA SER A 5 -9.22 51.81 1.30
C SER A 5 -8.65 50.38 1.24
N MET A 6 -7.48 50.12 1.84
CA MET A 6 -6.90 48.78 1.93
C MET A 6 -7.62 47.92 2.97
N LEU A 7 -7.95 48.48 4.14
CA LEU A 7 -8.72 47.77 5.19
C LEU A 7 -10.14 47.40 4.74
N ALA A 8 -10.79 48.28 3.97
CA ALA A 8 -12.12 48.00 3.39
C ALA A 8 -12.06 46.94 2.27
N LEU A 9 -11.00 46.94 1.44
CA LEU A 9 -10.79 45.88 0.44
C LEU A 9 -10.51 44.53 1.10
N THR A 10 -9.65 44.46 2.13
CA THR A 10 -9.35 43.22 2.84
C THR A 10 -10.55 42.65 3.56
N ALA A 11 -11.40 43.50 4.16
CA ALA A 11 -12.64 43.07 4.80
C ALA A 11 -13.69 42.60 3.78
N ALA A 12 -13.80 43.26 2.62
CA ALA A 12 -14.72 42.86 1.56
C ALA A 12 -14.31 41.55 0.87
N VAL A 13 -13.01 41.31 0.65
CA VAL A 13 -12.48 40.03 0.12
C VAL A 13 -12.69 38.90 1.14
N ALA A 14 -12.46 39.16 2.43
CA ALA A 14 -12.71 38.17 3.48
C ALA A 14 -14.20 37.82 3.66
N LEU A 15 -15.11 38.78 3.49
CA LEU A 15 -16.56 38.57 3.57
C LEU A 15 -17.13 37.87 2.30
N TRP A 16 -16.56 38.11 1.12
CA TRP A 16 -16.95 37.42 -0.11
C TRP A 16 -16.60 35.92 -0.07
N GLN A 17 -15.45 35.56 0.51
CA GLN A 17 -15.00 34.18 0.53
C GLN A 17 -15.73 33.28 1.55
N GLN A 18 -16.26 33.84 2.64
CA GLN A 18 -17.08 33.08 3.60
C GLN A 18 -18.41 32.57 3.00
N ASN A 19 -18.86 33.16 1.87
CA ASN A 19 -20.08 32.77 1.16
C ASN A 19 -19.82 32.32 -0.29
N ALA A 20 -18.57 32.13 -0.68
CA ALA A 20 -18.25 31.71 -2.04
C ALA A 20 -18.77 30.29 -2.30
N THR A 21 -19.49 30.12 -3.42
CA THR A 21 -19.96 28.81 -3.85
C THR A 21 -18.86 28.07 -4.60
N LEU A 22 -19.04 26.77 -4.81
CA LEU A 22 -18.12 25.98 -5.63
C LEU A 22 -17.95 26.55 -7.04
N ASN A 23 -19.02 27.08 -7.65
CA ASN A 23 -18.98 27.66 -8.99
C ASN A 23 -18.20 28.99 -9.05
N ASP A 24 -18.17 29.75 -7.96
CA ASP A 24 -17.42 31.01 -7.90
C ASP A 24 -15.91 30.77 -7.91
N VAL A 25 -15.48 29.74 -7.17
CA VAL A 25 -14.06 29.42 -6.98
C VAL A 25 -13.53 28.41 -8.01
N CYS A 26 -14.38 27.56 -8.58
CA CYS A 26 -13.97 26.53 -9.53
C CYS A 26 -13.94 27.05 -10.98
N THR A 27 -13.17 28.11 -11.21
CA THR A 27 -12.93 28.67 -12.54
C THR A 27 -11.45 28.74 -12.82
N ALA A 28 -11.06 28.60 -14.10
CA ALA A 28 -9.66 28.71 -14.48
C ALA A 28 -9.04 30.06 -14.08
N ALA A 29 -9.83 31.15 -14.07
CA ALA A 29 -9.37 32.46 -13.66
C ALA A 29 -9.07 32.51 -12.14
N TYR A 30 -9.97 32.00 -11.31
CA TYR A 30 -9.77 31.96 -9.86
C TYR A 30 -8.59 31.06 -9.50
N VAL A 31 -8.52 29.85 -10.07
CA VAL A 31 -7.41 28.91 -9.85
C VAL A 31 -6.07 29.54 -10.24
N LYS A 32 -5.97 30.22 -11.38
CA LYS A 32 -4.75 30.93 -11.79
C LYS A 32 -4.30 31.97 -10.78
N SER A 33 -5.25 32.67 -10.13
CA SER A 33 -4.94 33.66 -9.09
C SER A 33 -4.44 33.03 -7.79
N ALA A 34 -4.72 31.75 -7.57
CA ALA A 34 -4.34 31.00 -6.38
C ALA A 34 -3.08 30.12 -6.57
N LEU A 35 -2.49 30.07 -7.77
CA LEU A 35 -1.33 29.22 -8.04
C LEU A 35 -0.15 29.52 -7.11
N PRO A 36 0.62 28.50 -6.70
CA PRO A 36 1.83 28.70 -5.93
C PRO A 36 2.83 29.62 -6.62
N SER A 37 3.54 30.44 -5.85
CA SER A 37 4.64 31.27 -6.36
C SER A 37 5.82 30.40 -6.81
N SER A 38 6.67 30.91 -7.71
CA SER A 38 7.92 30.22 -8.09
C SER A 38 8.94 30.11 -6.95
N SER A 39 8.78 30.88 -5.87
CA SER A 39 9.58 30.75 -4.64
C SER A 39 9.11 29.64 -3.71
N THR A 40 7.98 28.98 -4.01
CA THR A 40 7.40 27.93 -3.14
C THR A 40 8.30 26.70 -3.07
N TYR A 41 8.90 26.33 -4.20
CA TYR A 41 9.81 25.19 -4.29
C TYR A 41 10.96 25.54 -5.23
N PRO A 42 12.23 25.49 -4.78
CA PRO A 42 13.37 25.90 -5.60
C PRO A 42 13.46 25.11 -6.92
N GLY A 43 13.60 25.83 -8.03
CA GLY A 43 13.77 25.22 -9.36
C GLY A 43 12.47 24.79 -10.03
N VAL A 44 11.33 24.75 -9.34
CA VAL A 44 10.02 24.42 -9.92
C VAL A 44 9.33 25.66 -10.48
N VAL A 45 8.82 25.56 -11.71
CA VAL A 45 8.09 26.62 -12.41
C VAL A 45 6.70 26.11 -12.81
N VAL A 46 5.67 26.58 -12.11
CA VAL A 46 4.27 26.29 -12.45
C VAL A 46 3.90 27.00 -13.75
N ASN A 47 3.21 26.32 -14.66
CA ASN A 47 2.73 26.86 -15.93
C ASN A 47 1.26 27.32 -15.81
N PRO A 48 0.95 28.63 -15.70
CA PRO A 48 -0.43 29.09 -15.55
C PRO A 48 -1.31 28.83 -16.78
N ALA A 49 -0.73 28.60 -17.95
CA ALA A 49 -1.48 28.28 -19.16
C ALA A 49 -2.04 26.84 -19.15
N SER A 50 -1.48 25.96 -18.32
CA SER A 50 -1.92 24.56 -18.19
C SER A 50 -3.14 24.34 -17.28
N VAL A 51 -3.61 25.41 -16.61
CA VAL A 51 -4.70 25.30 -15.63
C VAL A 51 -6.01 24.87 -16.28
N LEU A 52 -6.56 23.77 -15.76
CA LEU A 52 -7.93 23.32 -15.98
C LEU A 52 -8.67 23.29 -14.64
N ALA A 53 -9.93 23.72 -14.63
CA ALA A 53 -10.78 23.73 -13.44
C ALA A 53 -12.21 23.36 -13.85
N ASN A 54 -12.76 22.31 -13.24
CA ASN A 54 -14.10 21.81 -13.56
C ASN A 54 -14.88 21.52 -12.26
N PRO A 55 -16.01 22.21 -12.00
CA PRO A 55 -16.86 21.88 -10.86
C PRO A 55 -17.57 20.56 -11.12
N VAL A 56 -17.62 19.71 -10.10
CA VAL A 56 -18.34 18.44 -10.11
C VAL A 56 -19.31 18.43 -8.94
N THR A 57 -20.57 18.19 -9.24
CA THR A 57 -21.66 18.17 -8.25
C THR A 57 -22.32 16.80 -8.19
N ASN A 58 -22.78 16.38 -7.01
CA ASN A 58 -23.41 15.09 -6.76
C ASN A 58 -22.54 13.91 -7.19
N ALA A 59 -21.22 14.02 -7.00
CA ALA A 59 -20.34 12.87 -7.20
C ALA A 59 -20.63 11.84 -6.11
N ASN A 60 -20.70 10.57 -6.49
CA ASN A 60 -21.03 9.48 -5.58
C ASN A 60 -19.96 8.39 -5.66
N VAL A 61 -19.55 7.91 -4.49
CA VAL A 61 -18.69 6.73 -4.34
C VAL A 61 -19.42 5.72 -3.46
N SER A 62 -19.25 4.42 -3.75
CA SER A 62 -19.91 3.36 -3.00
C SER A 62 -19.14 2.05 -3.07
N GLY A 63 -19.11 1.30 -1.97
CA GLY A 63 -18.47 -0.02 -1.92
C GLY A 63 -16.94 0.02 -1.87
N GLU A 64 -16.37 1.16 -1.47
CA GLU A 64 -14.92 1.39 -1.45
C GLU A 64 -14.27 0.82 -0.19
N ASN A 65 -13.03 0.35 -0.28
CA ASN A 65 -12.32 -0.22 0.89
C ASN A 65 -11.79 0.87 1.84
N PHE A 66 -11.41 2.04 1.32
CA PHE A 66 -10.61 3.04 2.05
C PHE A 66 -11.40 4.22 2.62
N PHE A 67 -12.68 4.32 2.28
CA PHE A 67 -13.59 5.36 2.76
C PHE A 67 -15.05 4.89 2.57
N PRO A 68 -15.97 5.38 3.41
CA PRO A 68 -17.38 4.99 3.33
C PRO A 68 -18.07 5.58 2.11
N ASP A 69 -19.23 5.02 1.78
CA ASP A 69 -20.14 5.55 0.78
C ASP A 69 -20.47 7.03 1.07
N ALA A 70 -20.37 7.87 0.05
CA ALA A 70 -20.56 9.30 0.20
C ALA A 70 -21.00 9.97 -1.09
N THR A 71 -21.77 11.05 -0.93
CA THR A 71 -22.09 12.00 -2.01
C THR A 71 -21.48 13.35 -1.67
N PHE A 72 -20.76 13.96 -2.60
CA PHE A 72 -20.04 15.21 -2.37
C PHE A 72 -19.88 16.04 -3.65
N ASP A 73 -19.58 17.33 -3.44
CA ASP A 73 -19.26 18.30 -4.48
C ASP A 73 -17.79 18.73 -4.37
N TYR A 74 -17.10 18.89 -5.49
CA TYR A 74 -15.70 19.27 -5.51
C TYR A 74 -15.30 20.02 -6.78
N CYS A 75 -14.19 20.74 -6.72
CA CYS A 75 -13.53 21.35 -7.86
C CYS A 75 -12.40 20.44 -8.32
N ASN A 76 -12.47 19.94 -9.55
CA ASN A 76 -11.37 19.20 -10.18
C ASN A 76 -10.41 20.20 -10.84
N VAL A 77 -9.22 20.34 -10.28
CA VAL A 77 -8.17 21.22 -10.79
C VAL A 77 -7.01 20.40 -11.31
N THR A 78 -6.46 20.77 -12.46
CA THR A 78 -5.19 20.23 -12.96
C THR A 78 -4.31 21.39 -13.41
N PHE A 79 -3.02 21.32 -13.11
CA PHE A 79 -2.00 22.20 -13.70
C PHE A 79 -0.67 21.45 -13.77
N ALA A 80 0.26 21.98 -14.54
CA ALA A 80 1.56 21.41 -14.75
C ALA A 80 2.67 22.35 -14.27
N TYR A 81 3.82 21.77 -13.94
CA TYR A 81 5.06 22.48 -13.68
C TYR A 81 6.25 21.83 -14.40
N THR A 82 7.35 22.54 -14.47
CA THR A 82 8.62 22.06 -15.04
C THR A 82 9.77 22.34 -14.05
N HIS A 83 10.88 21.62 -14.21
CA HIS A 83 12.10 21.90 -13.47
C HIS A 83 13.06 22.77 -14.29
N THR A 84 13.61 23.81 -13.67
CA THR A 84 14.58 24.71 -14.29
C THR A 84 15.82 23.91 -14.70
N GLY A 85 16.09 23.86 -16.00
CA GLY A 85 17.23 23.12 -16.55
C GLY A 85 16.94 21.66 -16.90
N ARG A 86 15.73 21.15 -16.65
CA ARG A 86 15.24 19.86 -17.17
C ARG A 86 14.30 20.09 -18.35
N ASN A 87 14.16 19.09 -19.22
CA ASN A 87 13.19 19.09 -20.32
C ASN A 87 12.01 18.19 -19.96
N ASP A 88 11.30 18.55 -18.91
CA ASP A 88 10.20 17.78 -18.35
C ASP A 88 8.92 18.59 -18.21
N THR A 89 7.83 17.90 -17.92
CA THR A 89 6.55 18.48 -17.55
C THR A 89 5.88 17.50 -16.61
N VAL A 90 5.57 17.96 -15.41
CA VAL A 90 4.88 17.16 -14.38
C VAL A 90 3.47 17.70 -14.21
N ASN A 91 2.49 16.81 -14.32
CA ASN A 91 1.08 17.16 -14.15
C ASN A 91 0.63 16.80 -12.73
N VAL A 92 -0.03 17.76 -12.08
CA VAL A 92 -0.67 17.56 -10.77
C VAL A 92 -2.15 17.81 -10.87
N ARG A 93 -2.91 17.01 -10.12
CA ARG A 93 -4.36 17.13 -9.98
C ARG A 93 -4.70 17.34 -8.52
N TYR A 94 -5.63 18.26 -8.27
CA TYR A 94 -6.20 18.48 -6.95
C TYR A 94 -7.72 18.45 -7.02
N TRP A 95 -8.34 17.69 -6.14
CA TRP A 95 -9.75 17.83 -5.83
C TRP A 95 -9.90 18.72 -4.60
N LEU A 96 -10.64 19.80 -4.73
CA LEU A 96 -10.90 20.74 -3.63
C LEU A 96 -12.37 20.65 -3.23
N PRO A 97 -12.70 20.50 -1.94
CA PRO A 97 -14.09 20.50 -1.52
C PRO A 97 -14.72 21.88 -1.75
N ALA A 98 -16.04 21.96 -1.79
CA ALA A 98 -16.73 23.24 -1.75
C ALA A 98 -16.26 24.08 -0.55
N PRO A 99 -16.18 25.43 -0.65
CA PRO A 99 -15.67 26.28 0.43
C PRO A 99 -16.32 26.03 1.80
N ALA A 100 -17.63 25.80 1.84
CA ALA A 100 -18.35 25.49 3.08
C ALA A 100 -17.99 24.13 3.71
N SER A 101 -17.45 23.21 2.91
CA SER A 101 -17.09 21.84 3.31
C SER A 101 -15.60 21.71 3.67
N PHE A 102 -14.76 22.68 3.31
CA PHE A 102 -13.34 22.66 3.63
C PHE A 102 -13.09 22.73 5.15
N LYS A 103 -12.20 21.88 5.65
CA LYS A 103 -11.87 21.74 7.08
C LYS A 103 -10.42 22.04 7.42
N ASN A 104 -9.74 22.86 6.61
CA ASN A 104 -8.32 23.20 6.80
C ASN A 104 -7.41 21.96 6.75
N ARG A 105 -7.67 21.06 5.79
CA ARG A 105 -6.93 19.81 5.64
C ARG A 105 -6.39 19.65 4.21
N TYR A 106 -5.23 19.03 4.11
CA TYR A 106 -4.61 18.59 2.88
C TYR A 106 -4.36 17.08 2.96
N LEU A 107 -4.60 16.37 1.88
CA LEU A 107 -4.34 14.94 1.73
C LEU A 107 -3.53 14.71 0.45
N SER A 108 -2.36 14.09 0.58
CA SER A 108 -1.68 13.47 -0.57
C SER A 108 -2.03 12.00 -0.65
N THR A 109 -2.22 11.49 -1.87
CA THR A 109 -2.38 10.05 -2.16
C THR A 109 -1.13 9.50 -2.82
N GLY A 110 -1.03 8.18 -2.93
CA GLY A 110 0.05 7.48 -3.66
C GLY A 110 -0.51 6.59 -4.77
N GLY A 111 0.30 5.63 -5.22
CA GLY A 111 -0.08 4.69 -6.28
C GLY A 111 -0.04 3.21 -5.90
N GLY A 112 0.20 2.36 -6.90
CA GLY A 112 0.12 0.90 -6.81
C GLY A 112 1.00 0.23 -7.88
N GLY A 113 1.70 -0.84 -7.53
CA GLY A 113 2.64 -1.50 -8.46
C GLY A 113 3.74 -0.53 -8.91
N TYR A 114 3.85 -0.29 -10.23
CA TYR A 114 4.75 0.72 -10.79
C TYR A 114 4.09 2.09 -11.06
N ALA A 115 2.82 2.27 -10.68
CA ALA A 115 2.11 3.54 -10.80
C ALA A 115 2.37 4.42 -9.58
N ILE A 116 2.65 5.71 -9.78
CA ILE A 116 2.82 6.70 -8.70
C ILE A 116 1.48 7.25 -8.16
N ASN A 117 0.36 6.94 -8.84
CA ASN A 117 -0.98 7.40 -8.48
C ASN A 117 -2.05 6.36 -8.83
N SER A 118 -3.20 6.44 -8.14
CA SER A 118 -4.39 5.62 -8.41
C SER A 118 -5.46 6.35 -9.26
N GLY A 119 -5.04 7.29 -10.12
CA GLY A 119 -5.94 8.09 -10.96
C GLY A 119 -6.90 8.97 -10.16
N TYR A 120 -8.17 8.57 -10.10
CA TYR A 120 -9.21 9.24 -9.31
C TYR A 120 -9.63 8.45 -8.07
N GLY A 121 -9.17 7.19 -7.91
CA GLY A 121 -9.70 6.25 -6.93
C GLY A 121 -9.55 6.70 -5.47
N ASP A 122 -8.42 7.31 -5.13
CA ASP A 122 -8.11 7.65 -3.73
C ASP A 122 -8.51 9.09 -3.32
N LEU A 123 -8.74 9.97 -4.29
CA LEU A 123 -9.08 11.38 -4.06
C LEU A 123 -10.38 11.62 -3.26
N PRO A 124 -11.46 10.81 -3.40
CA PRO A 124 -12.65 10.93 -2.58
C PRO A 124 -12.35 10.90 -1.07
N GLY A 125 -11.35 10.11 -0.67
CA GLY A 125 -10.92 9.99 0.72
C GLY A 125 -10.60 11.34 1.35
N GLY A 126 -10.02 12.30 0.62
CA GLY A 126 -9.78 13.64 1.16
C GLY A 126 -11.06 14.49 1.19
N ILE A 127 -11.85 14.46 0.12
CA ILE A 127 -13.05 15.29 -0.01
C ILE A 127 -14.09 14.97 1.08
N ILE A 128 -14.29 13.69 1.39
CA ILE A 128 -15.24 13.22 2.42
C ILE A 128 -14.93 13.83 3.79
N TYR A 129 -13.65 14.08 4.09
CA TYR A 129 -13.20 14.68 5.35
C TYR A 129 -12.83 16.17 5.21
N GLY A 130 -13.25 16.83 4.13
CA GLY A 130 -13.07 18.26 3.92
C GLY A 130 -11.62 18.68 3.65
N ALA A 131 -10.81 17.79 3.08
CA ALA A 131 -9.44 18.05 2.68
C ALA A 131 -9.32 18.32 1.17
N THR A 132 -8.38 19.16 0.77
CA THR A 132 -7.88 19.11 -0.62
C THR A 132 -7.12 17.81 -0.82
N ALA A 133 -7.47 17.01 -1.83
CA ALA A 133 -6.80 15.76 -2.16
C ALA A 133 -5.95 15.92 -3.43
N GLY A 134 -4.70 15.45 -3.43
CA GLY A 134 -3.75 15.61 -4.54
C GLY A 134 -3.22 14.30 -5.12
N ALA A 135 -2.97 14.28 -6.44
CA ALA A 135 -2.27 13.23 -7.17
C ALA A 135 -1.32 13.82 -8.24
N THR A 136 -0.26 13.10 -8.61
CA THR A 136 0.75 13.51 -9.59
C THR A 136 0.99 12.42 -10.64
N ASP A 137 1.42 12.78 -11.84
CA ASP A 137 1.90 11.83 -12.85
C ASP A 137 3.42 11.62 -12.83
N ALA A 138 4.14 12.28 -11.89
CA ALA A 138 5.60 12.25 -11.79
C ALA A 138 6.36 12.65 -13.07
N GLY A 139 5.67 13.33 -13.98
CA GLY A 139 6.15 13.71 -15.30
C GLY A 139 6.27 12.55 -16.28
N PHE A 140 5.63 11.41 -16.02
CA PHE A 140 5.63 10.24 -16.89
C PHE A 140 4.84 10.45 -18.20
N GLY A 141 4.32 11.66 -18.40
CA GLY A 141 3.64 12.13 -19.61
C GLY A 141 2.13 12.14 -19.46
N ASN A 142 1.55 11.24 -18.64
CA ASN A 142 0.15 11.25 -18.24
C ASN A 142 -0.07 10.39 -16.99
N PHE A 143 -1.24 10.54 -16.34
CA PHE A 143 -1.60 9.82 -15.12
C PHE A 143 -1.72 8.30 -15.23
N SER A 144 -1.73 7.73 -16.45
CA SER A 144 -1.82 6.29 -16.71
C SER A 144 -0.48 5.65 -17.11
N THR A 145 0.58 6.45 -17.27
CA THR A 145 1.93 5.92 -17.51
C THR A 145 2.60 5.60 -16.18
N ASN A 146 3.22 4.43 -16.12
CA ASN A 146 3.86 3.88 -14.93
C ASN A 146 5.39 3.91 -15.08
N LEU A 147 6.12 3.71 -13.98
CA LEU A 147 7.58 3.78 -13.94
C LEU A 147 8.24 2.74 -14.84
N ASP A 148 7.74 1.51 -14.88
CA ASP A 148 8.20 0.42 -15.76
C ASP A 148 8.21 0.77 -17.26
N ALA A 149 7.36 1.70 -17.69
CA ALA A 149 7.33 2.20 -19.07
C ALA A 149 8.33 3.34 -19.35
N VAL A 150 8.92 3.95 -18.31
CA VAL A 150 9.78 5.14 -18.42
C VAL A 150 11.07 5.04 -17.59
N ASN A 151 11.39 3.87 -17.04
CA ASN A 151 12.57 3.68 -16.20
C ASN A 151 13.87 3.64 -17.00
N LEU A 152 13.79 3.42 -18.31
CA LEU A 152 14.92 3.41 -19.25
C LEU A 152 14.75 4.52 -20.28
N ILE A 153 15.87 5.15 -20.66
CA ILE A 153 15.93 6.02 -21.84
C ILE A 153 16.23 5.21 -23.11
N ALA A 154 16.10 5.84 -24.28
CA ALA A 154 16.17 5.18 -25.59
C ALA A 154 17.43 4.35 -25.91
N ASN A 155 18.51 4.49 -25.12
CA ASN A 155 19.72 3.68 -25.24
C ASN A 155 19.81 2.54 -24.21
N ASN A 156 18.70 2.21 -23.53
CA ASN A 156 18.57 1.22 -22.48
C ASN A 156 19.46 1.50 -21.25
N THR A 157 19.67 2.77 -20.91
CA THR A 157 20.25 3.15 -19.62
C THR A 157 19.18 3.71 -18.71
N VAL A 158 19.37 3.59 -17.39
CA VAL A 158 18.39 4.02 -16.39
C VAL A 158 18.14 5.52 -16.47
N ASP A 159 16.87 5.90 -16.55
CA ASP A 159 16.41 7.28 -16.36
C ASP A 159 16.31 7.58 -14.86
N TRP A 160 17.42 8.03 -14.27
CA TRP A 160 17.47 8.34 -12.84
C TRP A 160 16.55 9.49 -12.43
N GLU A 161 16.21 10.41 -13.34
CA GLU A 161 15.23 11.45 -13.02
C GLU A 161 13.86 10.82 -12.74
N ARG A 162 13.44 9.86 -13.57
CA ARG A 162 12.18 9.11 -13.37
C ARG A 162 12.19 8.25 -12.11
N ILE A 163 13.33 7.62 -11.80
CA ILE A 163 13.51 6.84 -10.58
C ILE A 163 13.39 7.74 -9.33
N HIS A 164 14.00 8.93 -9.31
CA HIS A 164 13.86 9.87 -8.18
C HIS A 164 12.44 10.42 -8.04
N MET A 165 11.81 10.76 -9.17
CA MET A 165 10.43 11.24 -9.20
C MET A 165 9.46 10.20 -8.61
N PHE A 166 9.61 8.93 -8.95
CA PHE A 166 8.84 7.85 -8.33
C PHE A 166 9.22 7.60 -6.87
N GLY A 167 10.52 7.56 -6.57
CA GLY A 167 11.02 7.15 -5.26
C GLY A 167 10.57 8.07 -4.13
N TYR A 168 10.57 9.39 -4.35
CA TYR A 168 10.21 10.37 -3.32
C TYR A 168 9.87 11.78 -3.83
N GLU A 169 10.43 12.23 -4.96
CA GLU A 169 10.45 13.66 -5.35
C GLU A 169 9.07 14.13 -5.82
N ALA A 170 8.36 13.35 -6.64
CA ALA A 170 7.07 13.77 -7.18
C ALA A 170 5.97 13.94 -6.12
N ILE A 171 5.93 13.05 -5.12
CA ILE A 171 4.96 13.12 -4.02
C ILE A 171 5.29 14.29 -3.08
N HIS A 172 6.58 14.56 -2.86
CA HIS A 172 7.01 15.72 -2.08
C HIS A 172 6.62 17.03 -2.76
N GLU A 173 6.90 17.16 -4.06
CA GLU A 173 6.56 18.34 -4.86
C GLU A 173 5.05 18.54 -4.97
N LEU A 174 4.29 17.47 -5.20
CA LEU A 174 2.83 17.46 -5.12
C LEU A 174 2.35 18.07 -3.79
N SER A 175 2.99 17.70 -2.69
CA SER A 175 2.56 18.10 -1.35
C SER A 175 2.94 19.53 -1.00
N VAL A 176 4.15 19.96 -1.35
CA VAL A 176 4.59 21.35 -1.12
C VAL A 176 3.75 22.31 -1.96
N LEU A 177 3.57 22.03 -3.27
CA LEU A 177 2.75 22.84 -4.15
C LEU A 177 1.28 22.80 -3.74
N GLY A 178 0.76 21.61 -3.43
CA GLY A 178 -0.62 21.40 -3.02
C GLY A 178 -0.99 22.16 -1.77
N LYS A 179 -0.15 22.11 -0.73
CA LYS A 179 -0.37 22.87 0.52
C LYS A 179 -0.34 24.38 0.30
N ALA A 180 0.59 24.88 -0.51
CA ALA A 180 0.65 26.30 -0.85
C ALA A 180 -0.58 26.74 -1.66
N PHE A 181 -0.97 25.92 -2.63
CA PHE A 181 -2.16 26.14 -3.46
C PHE A 181 -3.45 26.13 -2.62
N THR A 182 -3.64 25.15 -1.74
CA THR A 182 -4.79 25.07 -0.84
C THR A 182 -4.90 26.31 0.05
N LYS A 183 -3.78 26.78 0.63
CA LYS A 183 -3.78 28.00 1.45
C LYS A 183 -4.23 29.22 0.65
N SER A 184 -3.73 29.39 -0.57
CA SER A 184 -4.12 30.50 -1.44
C SER A 184 -5.57 30.39 -1.92
N PHE A 185 -6.00 29.20 -2.33
CA PHE A 185 -7.33 28.96 -2.89
C PHE A 185 -8.46 29.26 -1.90
N PHE A 186 -8.29 28.86 -0.63
CA PHE A 186 -9.25 29.13 0.44
C PHE A 186 -8.94 30.40 1.25
N ALA A 187 -8.00 31.24 0.76
CA ALA A 187 -7.41 32.38 1.46
C ALA A 187 -7.21 32.13 2.97
N MET A 188 -6.57 31.01 3.28
CA MET A 188 -6.25 30.65 4.65
C MET A 188 -5.39 31.74 5.29
N ASN A 189 -5.79 32.15 6.48
CA ASN A 189 -5.04 33.08 7.31
C ASN A 189 -4.00 32.32 8.15
N THR A 190 -3.73 32.75 9.38
CA THR A 190 -2.82 32.07 10.31
C THR A 190 -3.34 30.71 10.82
N THR A 191 -4.50 30.25 10.37
CA THR A 191 -5.04 28.93 10.73
C THR A 191 -4.14 27.82 10.17
N LYS A 192 -3.87 26.80 11.01
CA LYS A 192 -3.09 25.63 10.61
C LYS A 192 -3.80 24.88 9.48
N LEU A 193 -3.05 24.54 8.43
CA LEU A 193 -3.43 23.54 7.44
C LEU A 193 -2.87 22.21 7.92
N TYR A 194 -3.74 21.27 8.31
CA TYR A 194 -3.30 19.92 8.67
C TYR A 194 -2.92 19.14 7.41
N SER A 195 -1.79 18.45 7.44
CA SER A 195 -1.23 17.72 6.30
C SER A 195 -1.26 16.22 6.57
N TYR A 196 -1.96 15.49 5.72
CA TYR A 196 -2.11 14.04 5.81
C TYR A 196 -1.60 13.35 4.55
N TYR A 197 -1.09 12.14 4.75
CA TYR A 197 -0.79 11.19 3.68
C TYR A 197 -1.64 9.93 3.84
N GLN A 198 -2.19 9.38 2.75
CA GLN A 198 -2.83 8.06 2.76
C GLN A 198 -2.52 7.27 1.47
N GLY A 199 -2.02 6.06 1.63
CA GLY A 199 -1.78 5.13 0.52
C GLY A 199 -1.59 3.70 0.99
N CYS A 200 -1.69 2.74 0.06
CA CYS A 200 -1.49 1.32 0.33
C CYS A 200 -0.61 0.69 -0.77
N SER A 201 0.10 -0.41 -0.50
CA SER A 201 1.00 -1.05 -1.46
C SER A 201 2.20 -0.17 -1.80
N GLU A 202 2.42 0.14 -3.08
CA GLU A 202 3.35 1.18 -3.52
C GLU A 202 3.02 2.53 -2.88
N GLY A 203 1.75 2.91 -2.78
CA GLY A 203 1.34 4.09 -2.04
C GLY A 203 1.66 3.99 -0.54
N GLY A 204 1.77 2.78 0.02
CA GLY A 204 2.28 2.59 1.38
C GLY A 204 3.78 2.88 1.47
N ARG A 205 4.56 2.44 0.46
CA ARG A 205 5.99 2.75 0.32
C ARG A 205 6.21 4.26 0.16
N ASP A 206 5.47 4.91 -0.73
CA ASP A 206 5.48 6.36 -0.93
C ASP A 206 5.31 7.10 0.40
N GLY A 207 4.32 6.71 1.21
CA GLY A 207 4.08 7.31 2.53
C GLY A 207 5.27 7.17 3.47
N TRP A 208 5.88 5.99 3.52
CA TRP A 208 7.11 5.79 4.29
C TRP A 208 8.29 6.60 3.76
N SER A 209 8.36 6.78 2.44
CA SER A 209 9.40 7.59 1.79
C SER A 209 9.29 9.04 2.23
N GLN A 210 8.05 9.54 2.28
CA GLN A 210 7.77 10.88 2.78
C GLN A 210 8.08 11.03 4.27
N VAL A 211 7.67 10.07 5.11
CA VAL A 211 7.93 10.07 6.57
C VAL A 211 9.44 10.06 6.89
N GLN A 212 10.21 9.24 6.18
CA GLN A 212 11.65 9.09 6.40
C GLN A 212 12.46 10.31 5.95
N ARG A 213 12.00 11.05 4.93
CA ARG A 213 12.79 12.10 4.26
C ARG A 213 12.32 13.52 4.53
N PHE A 214 11.01 13.72 4.69
CA PHE A 214 10.36 15.03 4.73
C PHE A 214 9.51 15.14 6.00
N ALA A 215 10.18 14.93 7.13
CA ALA A 215 9.57 14.70 8.43
C ALA A 215 8.63 15.83 8.91
N ASP A 216 8.92 17.07 8.55
CA ASP A 216 8.19 18.27 8.94
C ASP A 216 7.00 18.61 8.03
N GLU A 217 6.80 17.85 6.95
CA GLU A 217 5.76 18.13 5.96
C GLU A 217 4.40 17.51 6.31
N TRP A 218 4.31 16.67 7.35
CA TRP A 218 3.16 15.82 7.65
C TRP A 218 2.79 15.81 9.13
N ASP A 219 1.51 15.97 9.41
CA ASP A 219 0.97 15.77 10.76
C ASP A 219 0.56 14.30 10.99
N GLY A 220 0.09 13.61 9.94
CA GLY A 220 -0.34 12.23 10.01
C GLY A 220 -0.12 11.45 8.71
N ALA A 221 0.41 10.23 8.81
CA ALA A 221 0.64 9.33 7.68
C ALA A 221 -0.08 8.00 7.88
N ILE A 222 -0.88 7.59 6.90
CA ILE A 222 -1.57 6.30 6.86
C ILE A 222 -0.91 5.45 5.78
N THR A 223 -0.20 4.41 6.21
CA THR A 223 0.60 3.56 5.30
C THR A 223 0.06 2.12 5.35
N GLY A 224 -0.65 1.71 4.31
CA GLY A 224 -1.20 0.35 4.16
C GLY A 224 -0.24 -0.57 3.42
N ALA A 225 -0.07 -1.81 3.88
CA ALA A 225 0.67 -2.90 3.20
C ALA A 225 1.88 -2.42 2.35
N PRO A 226 2.87 -1.73 2.92
CA PRO A 226 3.86 -0.96 2.17
C PRO A 226 4.96 -1.80 1.48
N ALA A 227 5.27 -1.49 0.23
CA ALA A 227 6.34 -2.11 -0.58
C ALA A 227 7.77 -1.60 -0.25
N MET A 228 8.14 -1.54 1.04
CA MET A 228 9.36 -0.83 1.51
C MET A 228 10.68 -1.36 0.95
N ARG A 229 10.88 -2.68 0.99
CA ARG A 229 12.11 -3.36 0.56
C ARG A 229 12.00 -3.68 -0.92
N PHE A 230 11.88 -2.65 -1.75
CA PHE A 230 11.38 -2.78 -3.13
C PHE A 230 12.05 -3.92 -3.91
N ALA A 231 13.39 -4.00 -3.95
CA ALA A 231 14.07 -5.09 -4.66
C ALA A 231 13.84 -6.49 -4.03
N PHE A 232 13.66 -6.59 -2.71
CA PHE A 232 13.30 -7.84 -2.05
C PHE A 232 11.88 -8.23 -2.47
N GLN A 233 10.92 -7.31 -2.34
CA GLN A 233 9.53 -7.52 -2.67
C GLN A 233 9.32 -7.88 -4.15
N GLN A 234 9.89 -7.10 -5.07
CA GLN A 234 9.73 -7.36 -6.49
C GLN A 234 10.35 -8.70 -6.89
N THR A 235 11.56 -9.02 -6.40
CA THR A 235 12.19 -10.31 -6.70
C THR A 235 11.44 -11.48 -6.05
N GLN A 236 10.83 -11.28 -4.88
CA GLN A 236 10.06 -12.29 -4.16
C GLN A 236 8.87 -12.80 -4.99
N HIS A 237 8.33 -11.99 -5.91
CA HIS A 237 7.27 -12.45 -6.80
C HIS A 237 7.68 -13.61 -7.74
N LEU A 238 8.99 -13.84 -7.95
CA LEU A 238 9.49 -15.02 -8.66
C LEU A 238 9.72 -16.22 -7.75
N TYR A 239 9.65 -16.07 -6.43
CA TYR A 239 10.02 -17.15 -5.49
C TYR A 239 9.16 -18.39 -5.69
N SER A 240 7.84 -18.23 -5.73
CA SER A 240 6.89 -19.32 -5.96
C SER A 240 7.17 -20.07 -7.28
N ASN A 241 7.47 -19.35 -8.36
CA ASN A 241 7.87 -19.95 -9.64
C ASN A 241 9.16 -20.77 -9.53
N ILE A 242 10.14 -20.31 -8.74
CA ILE A 242 11.38 -21.07 -8.50
C ILE A 242 11.13 -22.29 -7.60
N VAL A 243 10.18 -22.22 -6.65
CA VAL A 243 9.76 -23.39 -5.86
C VAL A 243 9.15 -24.47 -6.77
N GLU A 244 8.21 -24.10 -7.63
CA GLU A 244 7.56 -25.01 -8.59
C GLU A 244 8.60 -25.68 -9.51
N GLN A 245 9.51 -24.89 -10.07
CA GLN A 245 10.61 -25.39 -10.91
C GLN A 245 11.54 -26.32 -10.13
N THR A 246 11.93 -25.95 -8.90
CA THR A 246 12.88 -26.71 -8.08
C THR A 246 12.31 -28.05 -7.63
N LEU A 247 11.03 -28.07 -7.24
CA LEU A 247 10.32 -29.30 -6.87
C LEU A 247 9.82 -30.08 -8.09
N ASN A 248 9.92 -29.49 -9.29
CA ASN A 248 9.42 -30.03 -10.55
C ASN A 248 7.95 -30.47 -10.43
N TYR A 249 7.15 -29.61 -9.80
CA TYR A 249 5.71 -29.79 -9.65
C TYR A 249 5.02 -28.46 -9.89
N TYR A 250 4.06 -28.46 -10.81
CA TYR A 250 3.26 -27.32 -11.20
C TYR A 250 1.82 -27.63 -10.79
N PRO A 251 1.42 -27.27 -9.55
CA PRO A 251 0.11 -27.64 -9.02
C PRO A 251 -1.00 -27.02 -9.88
N PRO A 252 -2.12 -27.73 -10.15
CA PRO A 252 -3.35 -27.10 -10.57
C PRO A 252 -3.73 -26.00 -9.56
N PRO A 253 -4.12 -24.78 -9.97
CA PRO A 253 -4.48 -23.71 -9.03
C PRO A 253 -5.57 -24.12 -8.03
N CYS A 254 -6.50 -25.00 -8.44
CA CYS A 254 -7.55 -25.53 -7.56
C CYS A 254 -7.01 -26.39 -6.41
N GLU A 255 -5.85 -27.05 -6.59
CA GLU A 255 -5.21 -27.80 -5.51
C GLU A 255 -4.73 -26.86 -4.41
N LEU A 256 -4.04 -25.78 -4.78
CA LEU A 256 -3.56 -24.75 -3.85
C LEU A 256 -4.71 -23.97 -3.20
N GLU A 257 -5.78 -23.72 -3.94
CA GLU A 257 -7.02 -23.14 -3.41
C GLU A 257 -7.64 -24.04 -2.34
N MET A 258 -7.71 -25.36 -2.58
CA MET A 258 -8.23 -26.30 -1.58
C MET A 258 -7.33 -26.38 -0.34
N ILE A 259 -5.99 -26.35 -0.49
CA ILE A 259 -5.06 -26.26 0.64
C ILE A 259 -5.36 -25.00 1.46
N THR A 260 -5.57 -23.86 0.79
CA THR A 260 -5.91 -22.59 1.44
C THR A 260 -7.22 -22.68 2.21
N ASN A 261 -8.28 -23.21 1.59
CA ASN A 261 -9.61 -23.35 2.20
C ASN A 261 -9.58 -24.26 3.44
N LEU A 262 -8.85 -25.38 3.37
CA LEU A 262 -8.66 -26.28 4.51
C LEU A 262 -7.84 -25.64 5.62
N THR A 263 -6.85 -24.81 5.26
CA THR A 263 -6.06 -24.04 6.23
C THR A 263 -6.95 -23.03 6.94
N ILE A 264 -7.75 -22.25 6.21
CA ILE A 264 -8.71 -21.31 6.81
C ILE A 264 -9.67 -22.04 7.74
N ALA A 265 -10.29 -23.12 7.28
CA ALA A 265 -11.25 -23.89 8.09
C ALA A 265 -10.63 -24.49 9.37
N ALA A 266 -9.36 -24.90 9.32
CA ALA A 266 -8.65 -25.43 10.48
C ALA A 266 -8.21 -24.33 11.46
N CYS A 267 -7.87 -23.15 10.95
CA CYS A 267 -7.26 -22.08 11.73
C CYS A 267 -8.25 -21.02 12.25
N ASP A 268 -9.41 -20.86 11.61
CA ASP A 268 -10.49 -19.95 12.02
C ASP A 268 -10.85 -20.11 13.52
N PRO A 269 -11.16 -21.31 14.04
CA PRO A 269 -11.50 -21.48 15.47
C PRO A 269 -10.39 -21.15 16.48
N MET A 270 -9.13 -20.99 16.03
CA MET A 270 -7.99 -20.87 16.94
C MET A 270 -7.96 -19.55 17.70
N ASP A 271 -8.61 -18.51 17.20
CA ASP A 271 -8.72 -17.22 17.89
C ASP A 271 -9.90 -17.17 18.88
N GLY A 272 -10.70 -18.23 18.99
CA GLY A 272 -11.86 -18.31 19.88
C GLY A 272 -13.17 -17.81 19.26
N LYS A 273 -13.15 -17.42 17.98
CA LYS A 273 -14.32 -17.14 17.13
C LYS A 273 -14.33 -18.15 15.97
N THR A 274 -15.50 -18.40 15.39
CA THR A 274 -15.63 -19.23 14.18
C THR A 274 -16.52 -18.49 13.23
N ASP A 275 -15.92 -17.66 12.40
CA ASP A 275 -16.61 -16.76 11.46
C ASP A 275 -16.01 -16.83 10.05
N GLY A 276 -15.13 -17.82 9.80
CA GLY A 276 -14.44 -18.00 8.53
C GLY A 276 -13.28 -17.02 8.33
N VAL A 277 -12.73 -16.47 9.43
CA VAL A 277 -11.64 -15.49 9.40
C VAL A 277 -10.47 -16.02 10.21
N VAL A 278 -9.28 -15.99 9.63
CA VAL A 278 -8.03 -16.28 10.35
C VAL A 278 -7.51 -14.97 10.94
N SER A 279 -7.83 -14.70 12.21
CA SER A 279 -7.31 -13.53 12.94
C SER A 279 -5.99 -13.79 13.66
N ARG A 280 -5.57 -15.06 13.70
CA ARG A 280 -4.37 -15.53 14.39
C ARG A 280 -3.58 -16.51 13.52
N SER A 281 -3.05 -16.01 12.41
CA SER A 281 -2.15 -16.79 11.53
C SER A 281 -0.89 -17.28 12.26
N ASP A 282 -0.49 -16.62 13.35
CA ASP A 282 0.54 -17.11 14.28
C ASP A 282 0.15 -18.43 14.97
N LEU A 283 -1.08 -18.55 15.47
CA LEU A 283 -1.57 -19.81 16.03
C LEU A 283 -1.70 -20.87 14.94
N CYS A 284 -2.09 -20.48 13.73
CA CYS A 284 -2.10 -21.36 12.57
C CYS A 284 -0.70 -21.93 12.30
N LYS A 285 0.34 -21.09 12.25
CA LYS A 285 1.75 -21.52 12.11
C LYS A 285 2.20 -22.50 13.20
N LEU A 286 1.77 -22.28 14.43
CA LEU A 286 2.18 -23.11 15.57
C LEU A 286 1.47 -24.46 15.65
N ASN A 287 0.21 -24.51 15.21
CA ASN A 287 -0.68 -25.64 15.54
C ASN A 287 -1.22 -26.40 14.32
N PHE A 288 -1.16 -25.83 13.12
CA PHE A 288 -1.64 -26.48 11.91
C PHE A 288 -0.51 -27.13 11.11
N ASN A 289 -0.74 -28.37 10.67
CA ASN A 289 0.20 -29.12 9.84
C ASN A 289 -0.39 -29.32 8.45
N LEU A 290 0.16 -28.66 7.43
CA LEU A 290 -0.36 -28.73 6.06
C LEU A 290 -0.44 -30.16 5.51
N ASN A 291 0.38 -31.10 6.01
CA ASN A 291 0.31 -32.51 5.59
C ASN A 291 -1.03 -33.18 5.92
N SER A 292 -1.83 -32.63 6.85
CA SER A 292 -3.17 -33.16 7.12
C SER A 292 -4.17 -32.93 5.97
N THR A 293 -3.81 -32.09 4.99
CA THR A 293 -4.65 -31.82 3.82
C THR A 293 -4.46 -32.84 2.69
N VAL A 294 -3.39 -33.65 2.72
CA VAL A 294 -3.12 -34.67 1.69
C VAL A 294 -4.29 -35.65 1.56
N GLY A 295 -4.68 -35.93 0.33
CA GLY A 295 -5.77 -36.84 0.00
C GLY A 295 -7.17 -36.22 0.01
N GLN A 296 -7.34 -34.97 0.46
CA GLN A 296 -8.63 -34.29 0.39
C GLN A 296 -8.99 -33.97 -1.07
N ALA A 297 -10.22 -34.28 -1.46
CA ALA A 297 -10.70 -34.06 -2.82
C ALA A 297 -10.99 -32.59 -3.08
N TYR A 298 -10.70 -32.12 -4.29
CA TYR A 298 -11.06 -30.77 -4.76
C TYR A 298 -11.75 -30.83 -6.11
N TYR A 299 -12.55 -29.80 -6.38
CA TYR A 299 -13.17 -29.55 -7.67
C TYR A 299 -13.29 -28.04 -7.92
N CYS A 300 -12.87 -27.59 -9.10
CA CYS A 300 -13.12 -26.26 -9.59
C CYS A 300 -13.72 -26.33 -11.00
N ALA A 301 -14.76 -25.54 -11.24
CA ALA A 301 -15.36 -25.42 -12.56
C ALA A 301 -14.37 -24.77 -13.56
N ALA A 302 -14.57 -25.01 -14.85
CA ALA A 302 -13.81 -24.31 -15.89
C ALA A 302 -14.05 -22.80 -15.79
N THR A 303 -12.98 -22.02 -15.98
CA THR A 303 -13.06 -20.55 -15.98
C THR A 303 -12.85 -19.99 -17.38
N SER A 304 -13.60 -18.95 -17.72
CA SER A 304 -13.38 -18.18 -18.94
C SER A 304 -12.17 -17.26 -18.77
N ALA A 305 -11.51 -16.95 -19.88
CA ALA A 305 -10.49 -15.91 -19.88
C ALA A 305 -11.11 -14.56 -19.47
N SER A 306 -10.38 -13.78 -18.68
CA SER A 306 -10.78 -12.42 -18.33
C SER A 306 -9.74 -11.42 -18.82
N SER A 307 -10.19 -10.34 -19.44
CA SER A 307 -9.35 -9.18 -19.72
C SER A 307 -9.35 -8.30 -18.47
N GLY A 308 -8.39 -8.51 -17.57
CA GLY A 308 -8.30 -7.76 -16.31
C GLY A 308 -8.03 -6.29 -16.58
N MET A 309 -9.07 -5.47 -16.51
CA MET A 309 -8.97 -4.01 -16.38
C MET A 309 -10.13 -3.56 -15.51
N GLY A 310 -9.98 -3.78 -14.20
CA GLY A 310 -10.95 -3.46 -13.17
C GLY A 310 -10.28 -3.44 -11.80
N SER A 311 -10.67 -2.47 -10.98
CA SER A 311 -10.18 -2.13 -9.64
C SER A 311 -10.39 -3.26 -8.61
N GLY A 312 -9.65 -4.37 -8.73
CA GLY A 312 -9.74 -5.48 -7.79
C GLY A 312 -8.90 -6.74 -8.07
N SER A 313 -8.26 -6.87 -9.23
CA SER A 313 -7.20 -7.87 -9.45
C SER A 313 -5.87 -7.15 -9.66
N PRO A 314 -4.88 -7.31 -8.76
CA PRO A 314 -3.52 -6.82 -9.00
C PRO A 314 -2.85 -7.47 -10.22
N PHE A 315 -3.43 -8.57 -10.72
CA PHE A 315 -2.79 -9.50 -11.65
C PHE A 315 -3.56 -9.63 -12.96
N GLY A 316 -3.53 -8.57 -13.77
CA GLY A 316 -3.75 -8.60 -15.23
C GLY A 316 -4.88 -9.48 -15.80
N ALA A 317 -4.74 -9.84 -17.08
CA ALA A 317 -5.64 -10.77 -17.75
C ALA A 317 -5.41 -12.20 -17.27
N SER A 318 -6.50 -12.94 -17.01
CA SER A 318 -6.41 -14.37 -16.67
C SER A 318 -6.76 -15.23 -17.88
N ALA A 319 -5.94 -16.26 -18.14
CA ALA A 319 -6.24 -17.25 -19.17
C ALA A 319 -7.43 -18.13 -18.75
N ALA A 320 -8.16 -18.66 -19.74
CA ALA A 320 -9.19 -19.66 -19.47
C ALA A 320 -8.55 -20.93 -18.89
N THR A 321 -9.20 -21.53 -17.89
CA THR A 321 -8.73 -22.81 -17.31
C THR A 321 -9.79 -23.90 -17.48
N PRO A 322 -9.40 -25.17 -17.72
CA PRO A 322 -10.34 -26.28 -17.77
C PRO A 322 -10.91 -26.57 -16.38
N ALA A 323 -11.97 -27.39 -16.32
CA ALA A 323 -12.43 -27.91 -15.04
C ALA A 323 -11.32 -28.75 -14.39
N GLN A 324 -11.13 -28.57 -13.09
CA GLN A 324 -10.07 -29.19 -12.31
C GLN A 324 -10.73 -30.15 -11.31
N ASN A 325 -10.23 -31.38 -11.24
CA ASN A 325 -10.62 -32.34 -10.22
C ASN A 325 -9.39 -33.14 -9.78
N GLY A 326 -9.39 -33.57 -8.53
CA GLY A 326 -8.27 -34.34 -7.99
C GLY A 326 -8.32 -34.44 -6.48
N THR A 327 -7.20 -34.87 -5.92
CA THR A 327 -6.95 -34.87 -4.48
C THR A 327 -5.66 -34.12 -4.21
N ILE A 328 -5.58 -33.41 -3.09
CA ILE A 328 -4.33 -32.76 -2.66
C ILE A 328 -3.22 -33.80 -2.57
N THR A 329 -2.13 -33.54 -3.27
CA THR A 329 -0.95 -34.39 -3.36
C THR A 329 0.08 -34.01 -2.31
N ALA A 330 1.00 -34.93 -2.01
CA ALA A 330 2.15 -34.62 -1.16
C ALA A 330 3.07 -33.56 -1.80
N GLN A 331 3.17 -33.53 -3.15
CA GLN A 331 3.94 -32.50 -3.85
C GLN A 331 3.28 -31.12 -3.77
N GLY A 332 1.94 -31.03 -3.88
CA GLY A 332 1.21 -29.76 -3.71
C GLY A 332 1.39 -29.18 -2.32
N VAL A 333 1.33 -30.03 -1.29
CA VAL A 333 1.67 -29.63 0.09
C VAL A 333 3.13 -29.21 0.23
N ALA A 334 4.08 -29.92 -0.42
CA ALA A 334 5.49 -29.53 -0.39
C ALA A 334 5.74 -28.16 -1.03
N VAL A 335 5.08 -27.85 -2.16
CA VAL A 335 5.12 -26.51 -2.79
C VAL A 335 4.56 -25.46 -1.84
N ALA A 336 3.34 -25.67 -1.33
CA ALA A 336 2.69 -24.73 -0.42
C ALA A 336 3.52 -24.46 0.84
N GLN A 337 4.05 -25.51 1.48
CA GLN A 337 4.89 -25.38 2.68
C GLN A 337 6.19 -24.64 2.39
N THR A 338 6.87 -24.97 1.27
CA THR A 338 8.11 -24.30 0.89
C THR A 338 7.87 -22.80 0.66
N ILE A 339 6.77 -22.44 0.00
CA ILE A 339 6.39 -21.04 -0.19
C ILE A 339 6.19 -20.34 1.16
N ILE A 340 5.44 -20.95 2.10
CA ILE A 340 5.17 -20.37 3.43
C ILE A 340 6.45 -20.19 4.26
N ASP A 341 7.42 -21.10 4.13
CA ASP A 341 8.70 -21.04 4.85
C ASP A 341 9.58 -19.84 4.43
N GLY A 342 9.30 -19.25 3.27
CA GLY A 342 10.01 -18.10 2.72
C GLY A 342 11.35 -18.42 2.08
N LEU A 343 11.85 -17.47 1.30
CA LEU A 343 13.07 -17.64 0.50
C LEU A 343 14.28 -17.85 1.41
N LYS A 344 14.87 -19.05 1.30
CA LYS A 344 16.16 -19.43 1.89
C LYS A 344 17.18 -19.68 0.80
N ASP A 345 18.41 -19.27 1.04
CA ASP A 345 19.51 -19.55 0.12
C ASP A 345 19.88 -21.06 0.15
N LEU A 346 20.74 -21.51 -0.76
CA LEU A 346 21.11 -22.93 -0.85
C LEU A 346 21.87 -23.44 0.40
N SER A 347 22.33 -22.55 1.28
CA SER A 347 22.91 -22.90 2.58
C SER A 347 21.89 -22.92 3.72
N GLY A 348 20.61 -22.70 3.42
CA GLY A 348 19.50 -22.70 4.38
C GLY A 348 19.32 -21.40 5.15
N LYS A 349 20.03 -20.32 4.78
CA LYS A 349 19.92 -19.02 5.45
C LYS A 349 18.73 -18.23 4.91
N GLN A 350 18.05 -17.49 5.78
CA GLN A 350 16.87 -16.71 5.41
C GLN A 350 17.28 -15.48 4.58
N VAL A 351 16.77 -15.41 3.36
CA VAL A 351 16.94 -14.28 2.45
C VAL A 351 15.78 -13.32 2.59
N TYR A 352 14.55 -13.82 2.47
CA TYR A 352 13.34 -13.01 2.60
C TYR A 352 12.15 -13.83 3.10
N LEU A 353 11.11 -13.13 3.51
CA LEU A 353 9.91 -13.69 4.12
C LEU A 353 8.82 -13.96 3.07
N SER A 354 7.76 -14.65 3.48
CA SER A 354 6.62 -15.02 2.63
C SER A 354 5.31 -14.86 3.40
N TYR A 355 4.21 -15.10 2.70
CA TYR A 355 2.86 -14.88 3.20
C TYR A 355 2.57 -15.68 4.48
N GLN A 356 1.60 -15.20 5.25
CA GLN A 356 1.13 -15.92 6.43
C GLN A 356 0.22 -17.09 6.03
N PRO A 357 0.16 -18.19 6.80
CA PRO A 357 -0.86 -19.21 6.62
C PRO A 357 -2.27 -18.60 6.68
N GLY A 358 -3.13 -18.99 5.74
CA GLY A 358 -4.45 -18.36 5.56
C GLY A 358 -4.43 -17.13 4.65
N ALA A 359 -3.26 -16.58 4.33
CA ALA A 359 -3.09 -15.63 3.23
C ALA A 359 -3.35 -16.34 1.88
N VAL A 360 -4.07 -15.62 1.01
CA VAL A 360 -4.93 -16.22 -0.01
C VAL A 360 -4.21 -16.70 -1.29
N SER A 361 -4.69 -17.84 -1.80
CA SER A 361 -4.53 -18.48 -3.13
C SER A 361 -3.13 -18.73 -3.71
N PHE A 362 -2.05 -18.40 -3.01
CA PHE A 362 -0.67 -18.54 -3.55
C PHE A 362 -0.56 -17.90 -4.93
N ASP A 363 -0.94 -16.62 -5.05
CA ASP A 363 -1.13 -15.96 -6.36
C ASP A 363 0.12 -16.00 -7.25
N ASP A 364 1.30 -15.86 -6.66
CA ASP A 364 2.57 -15.97 -7.39
C ASP A 364 2.90 -17.42 -7.83
N ALA A 365 2.17 -18.43 -7.34
CA ALA A 365 2.24 -19.84 -7.71
C ALA A 365 1.08 -20.28 -8.63
N LYS A 366 0.37 -19.32 -9.27
CA LYS A 366 -0.68 -19.66 -10.23
C LYS A 366 -0.07 -20.18 -11.52
N THR A 367 -0.13 -21.48 -11.74
CA THR A 367 0.35 -22.14 -12.96
C THR A 367 -0.56 -21.85 -14.16
N ALA A 368 -0.02 -22.00 -15.37
CA ALA A 368 -0.75 -21.82 -16.63
C ALA A 368 -1.11 -23.17 -17.25
N PHE A 369 -2.33 -23.30 -17.77
CA PHE A 369 -2.75 -24.52 -18.45
C PHE A 369 -2.36 -24.50 -19.92
N ASN A 370 -1.57 -25.48 -20.36
CA ASN A 370 -1.20 -25.67 -21.75
C ASN A 370 -2.18 -26.63 -22.45
N ASN A 371 -3.00 -26.08 -23.34
CA ASN A 371 -4.01 -26.84 -24.09
C ASN A 371 -3.43 -27.85 -25.09
N VAL A 372 -2.15 -27.72 -25.47
CA VAL A 372 -1.48 -28.64 -26.41
C VAL A 372 -0.93 -29.84 -25.65
N SER A 373 -0.23 -29.61 -24.54
CA SER A 373 0.34 -30.68 -23.71
C SER A 373 -0.67 -31.29 -22.73
N ASN A 374 -1.80 -30.61 -22.51
CA ASN A 374 -2.84 -30.93 -21.53
C ASN A 374 -2.28 -31.01 -20.10
N LYS A 375 -1.39 -30.08 -19.77
CA LYS A 375 -0.66 -30.02 -18.49
C LYS A 375 -0.62 -28.59 -17.94
N TRP A 376 -0.49 -28.52 -16.62
CA TRP A 376 -0.09 -27.29 -15.94
C TRP A 376 1.41 -27.09 -16.11
N GLU A 377 1.78 -25.86 -16.45
CA GLU A 377 3.14 -25.43 -16.72
C GLU A 377 3.42 -24.14 -15.94
N LEU A 378 4.70 -23.82 -15.80
CA LEU A 378 5.16 -22.61 -15.14
C LEU A 378 4.52 -21.36 -15.76
N SER A 379 3.97 -20.49 -14.93
CA SER A 379 3.55 -19.14 -15.33
C SER A 379 4.45 -18.13 -14.64
N VAL A 380 5.37 -17.54 -15.40
CA VAL A 380 6.33 -16.59 -14.83
C VAL A 380 5.61 -15.31 -14.40
N ASN A 381 5.73 -14.95 -13.13
CA ASN A 381 5.12 -13.75 -12.57
C ASN A 381 5.67 -12.49 -13.24
N SER A 382 4.78 -11.60 -13.70
CA SER A 382 5.15 -10.39 -14.43
C SER A 382 5.88 -9.36 -13.57
N PHE A 383 5.43 -9.10 -12.33
CA PHE A 383 6.07 -8.09 -11.47
C PHE A 383 7.54 -8.40 -11.23
N GLY A 384 7.83 -9.65 -10.85
CA GLY A 384 9.20 -10.05 -10.58
C GLY A 384 10.04 -10.18 -11.85
N ALA A 385 9.49 -10.77 -12.92
CA ALA A 385 10.23 -10.90 -14.17
C ALA A 385 10.55 -9.55 -14.81
N GLU A 386 9.60 -8.63 -14.80
CA GLU A 386 9.77 -7.25 -15.28
C GLU A 386 10.78 -6.48 -14.43
N PHE A 387 10.75 -6.64 -13.11
CA PHE A 387 11.78 -6.05 -12.24
C PHE A 387 13.18 -6.53 -12.63
N ILE A 388 13.36 -7.85 -12.80
CA ILE A 388 14.67 -8.39 -13.20
C ILE A 388 15.07 -7.90 -14.59
N ALA A 389 14.16 -7.91 -15.56
CA ALA A 389 14.48 -7.49 -16.91
C ALA A 389 14.77 -5.98 -17.02
N ARG A 390 13.84 -5.14 -16.58
CA ARG A 390 13.89 -3.68 -16.76
C ARG A 390 14.77 -2.97 -15.75
N PHE A 391 14.76 -3.40 -14.49
CA PHE A 391 15.43 -2.68 -13.39
C PHE A 391 16.79 -3.28 -13.03
N ILE A 392 16.95 -4.60 -13.16
CA ILE A 392 18.24 -5.25 -12.85
C ILE A 392 19.13 -5.37 -14.09
N ASN A 393 18.56 -5.83 -15.21
CA ASN A 393 19.31 -6.08 -16.44
C ASN A 393 19.30 -4.91 -17.44
N ASP A 394 18.53 -3.85 -17.18
CA ASP A 394 18.36 -2.68 -18.06
C ASP A 394 17.89 -3.07 -19.47
N GLN A 395 16.87 -3.94 -19.54
CA GLN A 395 16.29 -4.45 -20.80
C GLN A 395 14.82 -4.05 -20.93
N GLU A 396 14.44 -3.56 -22.11
CA GLU A 396 13.06 -3.29 -22.51
C GLU A 396 12.29 -4.60 -22.77
N LEU A 397 12.07 -5.39 -21.72
CA LEU A 397 11.31 -6.64 -21.75
C LEU A 397 10.29 -6.65 -20.61
N GLU A 398 9.04 -6.97 -20.94
CA GLU A 398 7.95 -7.11 -19.97
C GLU A 398 8.01 -8.44 -19.18
N THR A 399 8.88 -9.37 -19.58
CA THR A 399 9.08 -10.65 -18.88
C THR A 399 10.42 -11.29 -19.21
N LEU A 400 10.83 -12.28 -18.42
CA LEU A 400 11.99 -13.12 -18.68
C LEU A 400 11.59 -14.26 -19.64
N PRO A 401 12.45 -14.64 -20.61
CA PRO A 401 12.10 -15.65 -21.60
C PRO A 401 11.91 -17.06 -20.99
N ASN A 402 12.57 -17.35 -19.87
CA ASN A 402 12.42 -18.54 -19.03
C ASN A 402 13.18 -18.35 -17.72
N LEU A 403 13.01 -19.27 -16.77
CA LEU A 403 13.74 -19.31 -15.49
C LEU A 403 14.81 -20.41 -15.45
N ASN A 404 15.33 -20.83 -16.61
CA ASN A 404 16.35 -21.87 -16.68
C ASN A 404 17.61 -21.44 -15.90
N ASN A 405 18.12 -22.34 -15.06
CA ASN A 405 19.29 -22.11 -14.18
C ASN A 405 19.09 -21.00 -13.14
N VAL A 406 17.87 -20.52 -12.92
CA VAL A 406 17.56 -19.63 -11.80
C VAL A 406 17.37 -20.47 -10.54
N THR A 407 18.10 -20.12 -9.49
CA THR A 407 18.08 -20.79 -8.18
C THR A 407 17.70 -19.81 -7.09
N TYR A 408 17.52 -20.29 -5.85
CA TYR A 408 17.34 -19.40 -4.69
C TYR A 408 18.53 -18.44 -4.49
N ASP A 409 19.76 -18.87 -4.79
CA ASP A 409 20.94 -18.00 -4.74
C ASP A 409 20.94 -16.95 -5.86
N THR A 410 20.36 -17.27 -7.03
CA THR A 410 20.15 -16.31 -8.12
C THR A 410 19.19 -15.21 -7.67
N LEU A 411 18.05 -15.58 -7.06
CA LEU A 411 17.09 -14.62 -6.50
C LEU A 411 17.76 -13.73 -5.45
N LYS A 412 18.51 -14.31 -4.50
CA LYS A 412 19.31 -13.57 -3.52
C LYS A 412 20.28 -12.58 -4.17
N GLY A 413 20.95 -13.00 -5.25
CA GLY A 413 21.87 -12.15 -6.02
C GLY A 413 21.17 -10.94 -6.63
N TRP A 414 20.00 -11.14 -7.25
CA TRP A 414 19.19 -10.04 -7.80
C TRP A 414 18.66 -9.10 -6.72
N ILE A 415 18.21 -9.64 -5.58
CA ILE A 415 17.82 -8.85 -4.41
C ILE A 415 18.98 -7.96 -3.98
N TYR A 416 20.19 -8.53 -3.85
CA TYR A 416 21.36 -7.77 -3.41
C TYR A 416 21.75 -6.67 -4.41
N GLN A 417 21.74 -6.99 -5.70
CA GLN A 417 22.04 -6.03 -6.77
C GLN A 417 21.02 -4.88 -6.80
N GLY A 418 19.72 -5.19 -6.76
CA GLY A 418 18.67 -4.18 -6.72
C GLY A 418 18.67 -3.38 -5.42
N TRP A 419 19.05 -4.00 -4.31
CA TRP A 419 19.23 -3.29 -3.03
C TRP A 419 20.34 -2.26 -3.11
N GLN A 420 21.49 -2.60 -3.68
CA GLN A 420 22.58 -1.64 -3.88
C GLN A 420 22.25 -0.56 -4.92
N LYS A 421 21.60 -0.94 -6.02
CA LYS A 421 21.29 -0.02 -7.13
C LYS A 421 20.28 1.05 -6.74
N TYR A 422 19.28 0.72 -5.93
CA TYR A 422 18.16 1.61 -5.61
C TYR A 422 18.11 2.04 -4.13
N ALA A 423 19.21 1.89 -3.39
CA ALA A 423 19.27 2.06 -1.94
C ALA A 423 18.74 3.43 -1.46
N ASP A 424 19.00 4.48 -2.24
CA ASP A 424 18.65 5.87 -1.94
C ASP A 424 17.36 6.33 -2.62
N THR A 425 16.66 5.45 -3.33
CA THR A 425 15.45 5.77 -4.11
C THR A 425 14.29 4.86 -3.73
N LEU A 426 14.24 3.64 -4.28
CA LEU A 426 13.11 2.74 -4.13
C LEU A 426 13.11 2.02 -2.77
N HIS A 427 14.28 1.84 -2.15
CA HIS A 427 14.34 1.22 -0.82
C HIS A 427 13.98 2.22 0.26
N THR A 428 12.91 1.89 1.00
CA THR A 428 12.26 2.81 1.94
C THR A 428 12.28 2.22 3.33
N THR A 429 13.47 1.92 3.83
CA THR A 429 13.70 1.09 5.03
C THR A 429 14.49 1.79 6.12
N TRP A 430 14.57 3.13 6.11
CA TRP A 430 15.33 3.89 7.10
C TRP A 430 14.62 3.90 8.48
N PRO A 431 15.17 3.25 9.53
CA PRO A 431 14.44 3.03 10.77
C PRO A 431 14.56 4.16 11.81
N ASP A 432 15.50 5.10 11.65
CA ASP A 432 15.63 6.26 12.53
C ASP A 432 14.68 7.37 12.09
N LEU A 433 13.57 7.50 12.83
CA LEU A 433 12.49 8.44 12.56
C LEU A 433 12.48 9.60 13.56
N THR A 434 13.63 9.91 14.18
CA THR A 434 13.75 10.96 15.20
C THR A 434 13.20 12.30 14.73
N ALA A 435 13.48 12.70 13.49
CA ALA A 435 12.97 13.96 12.94
C ALA A 435 11.44 13.99 12.87
N PHE A 436 10.80 12.90 12.43
CA PHE A 436 9.35 12.81 12.32
C PHE A 436 8.67 12.79 13.68
N GLN A 437 9.22 12.01 14.61
CA GLN A 437 8.75 12.00 16.00
C GLN A 437 8.86 13.39 16.63
N ALA A 438 9.99 14.08 16.44
CA ALA A 438 10.23 15.42 16.99
C ALA A 438 9.31 16.49 16.38
N ALA A 439 8.93 16.33 15.10
CA ALA A 439 7.92 17.18 14.45
C ALA A 439 6.49 16.95 14.99
N GLY A 440 6.28 15.91 15.79
CA GLY A 440 4.98 15.57 16.39
C GLY A 440 4.08 14.73 15.48
N GLY A 441 4.60 14.24 14.36
CA GLY A 441 3.86 13.45 13.39
C GLY A 441 3.35 12.12 13.94
N LYS A 442 2.26 11.62 13.38
CA LYS A 442 1.64 10.32 13.72
C LYS A 442 1.64 9.37 12.53
N VAL A 443 1.93 8.09 12.76
CA VAL A 443 1.86 7.03 11.75
C VAL A 443 0.85 5.98 12.18
N LEU A 444 -0.14 5.75 11.32
CA LEU A 444 -1.04 4.61 11.38
C LEU A 444 -0.65 3.68 10.23
N HIS A 445 0.02 2.60 10.58
CA HIS A 445 0.42 1.55 9.65
C HIS A 445 -0.56 0.39 9.78
N PHE A 446 -1.10 -0.09 8.67
CA PHE A 446 -1.90 -1.31 8.69
C PHE A 446 -1.48 -2.26 7.58
N HIS A 447 -1.71 -3.55 7.76
CA HIS A 447 -1.39 -4.57 6.75
C HIS A 447 -2.39 -5.72 6.86
N GLY A 448 -2.97 -6.13 5.73
CA GLY A 448 -3.79 -7.34 5.68
C GLY A 448 -3.01 -8.54 6.20
N GLU A 449 -3.57 -9.28 7.15
CA GLU A 449 -2.91 -10.48 7.68
C GLU A 449 -2.91 -11.62 6.66
N SER A 450 -3.85 -11.60 5.73
CA SER A 450 -3.98 -12.54 4.62
C SER A 450 -3.52 -11.94 3.29
N ASP A 451 -2.61 -10.96 3.32
CA ASP A 451 -2.04 -10.31 2.14
C ASP A 451 -1.30 -11.32 1.25
N ASN A 452 -1.81 -11.45 0.03
CA ASN A 452 -1.39 -12.38 -1.01
C ASN A 452 -0.35 -11.78 -1.99
N SER A 453 0.09 -10.55 -1.75
CA SER A 453 1.05 -9.83 -2.61
C SER A 453 2.29 -9.43 -1.83
N ILE A 454 2.12 -8.62 -0.78
CA ILE A 454 3.22 -8.16 0.08
C ILE A 454 3.10 -8.92 1.38
N PRO A 455 4.12 -9.68 1.81
CA PRO A 455 3.93 -10.47 3.00
C PRO A 455 3.87 -9.60 4.26
N THR A 456 2.83 -9.81 5.07
CA THR A 456 2.52 -9.01 6.29
C THR A 456 3.69 -8.88 7.26
N ALA A 457 4.51 -9.92 7.38
CA ALA A 457 5.69 -9.91 8.25
C ALA A 457 6.73 -8.86 7.84
N SER A 458 6.72 -8.38 6.58
CA SER A 458 7.55 -7.27 6.10
C SER A 458 7.29 -5.98 6.88
N SER A 459 6.03 -5.72 7.22
CA SER A 459 5.62 -4.58 8.04
C SER A 459 5.99 -4.74 9.50
N VAL A 460 5.81 -5.95 10.05
CA VAL A 460 6.25 -6.27 11.42
C VAL A 460 7.75 -6.08 11.55
N HIS A 461 8.54 -6.61 10.61
CA HIS A 461 9.99 -6.47 10.62
C HIS A 461 10.44 -5.00 10.61
N TYR A 462 9.79 -4.15 9.81
CA TYR A 462 10.12 -2.72 9.80
C TYR A 462 9.72 -2.03 11.10
N HIS A 463 8.52 -2.31 11.62
CA HIS A 463 8.05 -1.76 12.89
C HIS A 463 9.01 -2.11 14.05
N GLU A 464 9.45 -3.37 14.12
CA GLU A 464 10.42 -3.80 15.13
C GLU A 464 11.81 -3.21 14.89
N SER A 465 12.22 -2.99 13.64
CA SER A 465 13.46 -2.29 13.31
C SER A 465 13.45 -0.84 13.81
N VAL A 466 12.37 -0.10 13.57
CA VAL A 466 12.17 1.25 14.11
C VAL A 466 12.20 1.21 15.64
N ARG A 467 11.46 0.30 16.27
CA ARG A 467 11.42 0.18 17.75
C ARG A 467 12.81 -0.04 18.32
N ASN A 468 13.58 -0.96 17.75
CA ASN A 468 14.92 -1.30 18.23
C ASN A 468 15.93 -0.16 18.01
N VAL A 469 15.83 0.56 16.89
CA VAL A 469 16.76 1.68 16.58
C VAL A 469 16.43 2.94 17.37
N MET A 470 15.15 3.27 17.52
CA MET A 470 14.69 4.45 18.25
C MET A 470 14.81 4.29 19.78
N TYR A 471 14.71 3.06 20.29
CA TYR A 471 14.67 2.75 21.73
C TYR A 471 15.62 1.63 22.15
N PRO A 472 16.93 1.70 21.83
CA PRO A 472 17.88 0.58 21.97
C PRO A 472 18.14 0.15 23.43
N ASN A 473 17.84 1.02 24.40
CA ASN A 473 18.12 0.81 25.83
C ASN A 473 16.85 0.58 26.66
N MET A 474 15.70 0.36 26.01
CA MET A 474 14.42 0.13 26.68
C MET A 474 14.02 -1.34 26.63
N SER A 475 13.20 -1.78 27.61
CA SER A 475 12.56 -3.09 27.53
C SER A 475 11.60 -3.16 26.34
N PHE A 476 11.20 -4.36 25.94
CA PHE A 476 10.22 -4.54 24.86
C PHE A 476 8.89 -3.81 25.15
N ASN A 477 8.39 -3.89 26.40
CA ASN A 477 7.15 -3.24 26.79
C ASN A 477 7.29 -1.71 26.82
N ASP A 478 8.37 -1.19 27.38
CA ASP A 478 8.59 0.26 27.47
C ASP A 478 8.81 0.88 26.09
N SER A 479 9.60 0.22 25.23
CA SER A 479 9.83 0.69 23.85
C SER A 479 8.56 0.61 23.01
N SER A 480 7.76 -0.45 23.14
CA SER A 480 6.47 -0.56 22.44
C SER A 480 5.49 0.51 22.90
N ALA A 481 5.41 0.78 24.21
CA ALA A 481 4.57 1.85 24.74
C ALA A 481 5.01 3.22 24.25
N ALA A 482 6.32 3.53 24.31
CA ALA A 482 6.89 4.80 23.85
C ALA A 482 6.69 5.02 22.34
N MET A 483 6.86 3.98 21.53
CA MET A 483 6.62 4.07 20.09
C MET A 483 5.14 4.25 19.77
N SER A 484 4.24 3.58 20.51
CA SER A 484 2.79 3.65 20.30
C SER A 484 2.21 5.06 20.40
N ASP A 485 2.90 6.00 21.05
CA ASP A 485 2.47 7.40 21.16
C ASP A 485 2.51 8.17 19.84
N TRP A 486 3.18 7.63 18.83
CA TRP A 486 3.30 8.27 17.52
C TRP A 486 3.35 7.30 16.33
N TYR A 487 3.68 6.03 16.51
CA TYR A 487 3.68 5.02 15.44
C TYR A 487 3.01 3.73 15.93
N GLN A 488 1.88 3.37 15.32
CA GLN A 488 1.13 2.15 15.61
C GLN A 488 0.97 1.30 14.33
N LEU A 489 1.18 -0.02 14.48
CA LEU A 489 0.93 -1.03 13.45
C LEU A 489 -0.33 -1.85 13.78
N TYR A 490 -1.18 -2.10 12.79
CA TYR A 490 -2.39 -2.90 12.89
C TYR A 490 -2.38 -4.02 11.84
N LEU A 491 -2.41 -5.28 12.29
CA LEU A 491 -2.54 -6.43 11.41
C LEU A 491 -4.03 -6.74 11.24
N VAL A 492 -4.55 -6.63 10.02
CA VAL A 492 -5.99 -6.66 9.74
C VAL A 492 -6.43 -8.11 9.51
N PRO A 493 -7.22 -8.73 10.42
CA PRO A 493 -7.65 -10.12 10.31
C PRO A 493 -8.32 -10.45 8.98
N GLY A 494 -7.88 -11.52 8.33
CA GLY A 494 -8.43 -12.01 7.07
C GLY A 494 -8.33 -11.09 5.84
N ALA A 495 -7.97 -9.81 6.00
CA ALA A 495 -7.87 -8.88 4.88
C ALA A 495 -6.74 -9.28 3.92
N ALA A 496 -7.02 -9.13 2.63
CA ALA A 496 -6.10 -9.39 1.53
C ALA A 496 -5.24 -8.15 1.26
N HIS A 497 -4.54 -8.13 0.12
CA HIS A 497 -3.73 -6.98 -0.28
C HIS A 497 -4.59 -5.73 -0.49
N CYS A 498 -4.49 -4.77 0.45
CA CYS A 498 -5.18 -3.48 0.41
C CYS A 498 -6.72 -3.56 0.26
N ALA A 499 -7.34 -4.69 0.60
CA ALA A 499 -8.77 -4.90 0.41
C ALA A 499 -9.36 -5.94 1.38
N ALA A 500 -10.69 -5.93 1.51
CA ALA A 500 -11.42 -7.07 2.05
C ALA A 500 -11.20 -8.33 1.18
N ASN A 501 -11.33 -9.50 1.79
CA ASN A 501 -10.95 -10.77 1.18
C ASN A 501 -12.17 -11.65 0.90
N THR A 502 -12.36 -12.05 -0.36
CA THR A 502 -13.50 -12.89 -0.75
C THR A 502 -13.46 -14.30 -0.18
N ASN A 503 -12.27 -14.82 0.17
CA ASN A 503 -12.12 -16.14 0.81
C ASN A 503 -12.33 -16.10 2.32
N GLN A 504 -12.33 -14.91 2.92
CA GLN A 504 -12.61 -14.69 4.34
C GLN A 504 -13.59 -13.50 4.46
N PRO A 505 -14.81 -13.64 3.90
CA PRO A 505 -15.68 -12.50 3.59
C PRO A 505 -16.22 -11.80 4.85
N ASN A 506 -16.15 -12.43 6.02
CA ASN A 506 -16.51 -11.83 7.29
C ASN A 506 -15.36 -11.06 7.96
N GLY A 507 -14.18 -10.99 7.32
CA GLY A 507 -13.03 -10.25 7.81
C GLY A 507 -13.28 -8.72 7.79
N PRO A 508 -12.84 -7.99 8.82
CA PRO A 508 -13.02 -6.55 8.87
C PRO A 508 -11.97 -5.81 8.02
N PHE A 509 -12.30 -4.60 7.56
CA PHE A 509 -11.34 -3.71 6.90
C PHE A 509 -11.45 -2.27 7.46
N PRO A 510 -10.34 -1.57 7.73
CA PRO A 510 -10.35 -0.26 8.40
C PRO A 510 -10.67 0.89 7.43
N GLN A 511 -11.93 0.96 7.00
CA GLN A 511 -12.46 1.93 6.01
C GLN A 511 -12.41 3.41 6.48
N THR A 512 -12.14 3.67 7.77
CA THR A 512 -12.21 5.03 8.35
C THR A 512 -10.87 5.52 8.92
N ASN A 513 -9.75 5.01 8.40
CA ASN A 513 -8.40 5.37 8.87
C ASN A 513 -8.15 6.88 8.91
N LEU A 514 -8.58 7.65 7.91
CA LEU A 514 -8.39 9.11 7.93
C LEU A 514 -9.17 9.80 9.06
N ALA A 515 -10.37 9.32 9.40
CA ALA A 515 -11.11 9.84 10.54
C ALA A 515 -10.36 9.57 11.86
N VAL A 516 -9.81 8.36 12.02
CA VAL A 516 -9.02 7.97 13.19
C VAL A 516 -7.74 8.81 13.30
N MET A 517 -7.05 9.03 12.17
CA MET A 517 -5.85 9.87 12.12
C MET A 517 -6.16 11.33 12.46
N ILE A 518 -7.25 11.88 11.93
CA ILE A 518 -7.73 13.22 12.28
C ILE A 518 -7.99 13.34 13.78
N ASP A 519 -8.64 12.36 14.39
CA ASP A 519 -8.90 12.38 15.84
C ASP A 519 -7.60 12.29 16.66
N TRP A 520 -6.62 11.51 16.19
CA TRP A 520 -5.33 11.41 16.86
C TRP A 520 -4.52 12.71 16.76
N VAL A 521 -4.43 13.29 15.57
CA VAL A 521 -3.63 14.50 15.28
C VAL A 521 -4.28 15.77 15.82
N GLU A 522 -5.57 15.96 15.57
CA GLU A 522 -6.26 17.24 15.85
C GLU A 522 -6.84 17.27 17.27
N LYS A 523 -7.17 16.12 17.86
CA LYS A 523 -7.83 16.02 19.17
C LYS A 523 -7.00 15.29 20.23
N GLY A 524 -5.85 14.72 19.86
CA GLY A 524 -5.01 13.95 20.77
C GLY A 524 -5.63 12.60 21.19
N ILE A 525 -6.63 12.10 20.45
CA ILE A 525 -7.31 10.85 20.78
C ILE A 525 -6.54 9.69 20.14
N LYS A 526 -5.56 9.15 20.89
CA LYS A 526 -4.78 7.98 20.45
C LYS A 526 -5.68 6.73 20.35
N PRO A 527 -5.71 6.02 19.22
CA PRO A 527 -6.50 4.80 19.10
C PRO A 527 -5.88 3.68 19.96
N THR A 528 -6.71 3.05 20.78
CA THR A 528 -6.32 1.83 21.53
C THR A 528 -6.45 0.59 20.65
N THR A 529 -7.54 0.54 19.89
CA THR A 529 -7.80 -0.39 18.79
C THR A 529 -8.13 0.41 17.54
N LEU A 530 -7.96 -0.20 16.38
CA LEU A 530 -8.35 0.41 15.11
C LEU A 530 -9.77 -0.01 14.73
N ASN A 531 -10.61 0.98 14.45
CA ASN A 531 -11.98 0.79 14.03
C ASN A 531 -12.07 0.20 12.62
N ALA A 532 -12.84 -0.86 12.43
CA ALA A 532 -13.00 -1.52 11.14
C ALA A 532 -14.43 -1.99 10.88
N THR A 533 -14.76 -2.21 9.61
CA THR A 533 -16.09 -2.63 9.16
C THR A 533 -15.96 -3.90 8.34
N VAL A 534 -16.85 -4.86 8.56
CA VAL A 534 -16.96 -6.04 7.68
C VAL A 534 -17.65 -5.61 6.39
N LEU A 535 -16.95 -5.72 5.26
CA LEU A 535 -17.43 -5.19 3.96
C LEU A 535 -18.17 -6.22 3.10
N GLN A 536 -18.05 -7.51 3.43
CA GLN A 536 -18.57 -8.63 2.64
C GLN A 536 -19.22 -9.69 3.57
N GLY A 537 -19.69 -10.80 3.00
CA GLY A 537 -20.16 -11.94 3.78
C GLY A 537 -21.48 -11.72 4.54
N SER A 538 -21.80 -12.66 5.42
CA SER A 538 -23.01 -12.62 6.24
C SER A 538 -22.95 -11.56 7.34
N ASN A 539 -21.73 -11.15 7.72
CA ASN A 539 -21.50 -10.16 8.77
C ASN A 539 -21.35 -8.74 8.22
N LYS A 540 -21.63 -8.51 6.93
CA LYS A 540 -21.50 -7.20 6.29
C LYS A 540 -22.19 -6.09 7.10
N GLY A 541 -21.45 -5.00 7.33
CA GLY A 541 -21.90 -3.82 8.09
C GLY A 541 -21.66 -3.92 9.60
N GLN A 542 -21.21 -5.07 10.12
CA GLN A 542 -20.76 -5.16 11.51
C GLN A 542 -19.48 -4.36 11.72
N ASN A 543 -19.40 -3.69 12.87
CA ASN A 543 -18.21 -3.02 13.33
C ASN A 543 -17.35 -3.97 14.15
N GLU A 544 -16.05 -3.95 13.90
CA GLU A 544 -15.05 -4.76 14.59
C GLU A 544 -13.88 -3.87 15.01
N GLN A 545 -13.08 -4.37 15.94
CA GLN A 545 -11.90 -3.67 16.46
C GLN A 545 -10.64 -4.48 16.15
N ILE A 546 -9.58 -3.80 15.73
CA ILE A 546 -8.29 -4.43 15.40
C ILE A 546 -7.27 -4.06 16.47
N CYS A 547 -6.61 -5.06 17.03
CA CYS A 547 -5.56 -4.87 18.03
C CYS A 547 -4.33 -4.18 17.42
N ALA A 548 -3.76 -3.24 18.17
CA ALA A 548 -2.44 -2.69 17.85
C ALA A 548 -1.36 -3.76 18.13
N TRP A 549 -0.49 -3.98 17.16
CA TRP A 549 0.71 -4.81 17.32
C TRP A 549 1.56 -4.29 18.48
N PRO A 550 2.09 -5.15 19.37
CA PRO A 550 2.17 -6.61 19.26
C PRO A 550 0.97 -7.39 19.81
N LEU A 551 -0.07 -6.72 20.31
CA LEU A 551 -1.22 -7.46 20.83
C LEU A 551 -2.03 -8.09 19.70
N ARG A 552 -2.57 -9.27 19.96
CA ARG A 552 -3.28 -10.10 19.00
C ARG A 552 -4.67 -10.43 19.53
N PRO A 553 -5.68 -10.56 18.66
CA PRO A 553 -7.04 -10.76 19.15
C PRO A 553 -7.25 -12.19 19.68
N MET A 554 -8.02 -12.30 20.76
CA MET A 554 -8.60 -13.53 21.27
C MET A 554 -10.04 -13.27 21.68
N TRP A 555 -10.95 -14.12 21.23
CA TRP A 555 -12.36 -14.04 21.58
C TRP A 555 -12.73 -15.02 22.69
N SER A 556 -13.61 -14.55 23.56
CA SER A 556 -14.25 -15.31 24.63
C SER A 556 -15.77 -15.17 24.53
N ASN A 557 -16.50 -15.85 25.42
CA ASN A 557 -17.96 -15.81 25.46
C ASN A 557 -18.60 -16.17 24.10
N ASN A 558 -18.16 -17.30 23.52
CA ASN A 558 -18.61 -17.77 22.21
C ASN A 558 -18.43 -16.72 21.09
N GLY A 559 -17.25 -16.11 20.99
CA GLY A 559 -16.93 -15.19 19.88
C GLY A 559 -17.45 -13.76 20.05
N THR A 560 -18.02 -13.39 21.21
CA THR A 560 -18.69 -12.08 21.38
C THR A 560 -17.87 -11.03 22.12
N THR A 561 -16.81 -11.44 22.84
CA THR A 561 -15.94 -10.53 23.59
C THR A 561 -14.50 -10.68 23.10
N MET A 562 -13.97 -9.65 22.45
CA MET A 562 -12.57 -9.62 21.97
C MET A 562 -11.66 -8.99 23.02
N ASN A 563 -10.52 -9.64 23.30
CA ASN A 563 -9.41 -9.10 24.06
C ASN A 563 -8.15 -9.04 23.18
N CYS A 564 -7.36 -7.97 23.34
CA CYS A 564 -6.05 -7.87 22.74
C CYS A 564 -5.00 -8.44 23.70
N GLU A 565 -4.47 -9.61 23.37
CA GLU A 565 -3.59 -10.40 24.24
C GLU A 565 -2.16 -10.44 23.71
N TYR A 566 -1.22 -10.56 24.63
CA TYR A 566 0.20 -10.80 24.33
C TYR A 566 0.51 -12.28 24.51
N ASP A 567 1.16 -12.89 23.52
CA ASP A 567 1.69 -14.25 23.60
C ASP A 567 3.07 -14.35 22.93
N GLN A 568 4.10 -14.65 23.71
CA GLN A 568 5.49 -14.63 23.21
C GLN A 568 5.74 -15.66 22.10
N ALA A 569 5.13 -16.85 22.18
CA ALA A 569 5.31 -17.89 21.18
C ALA A 569 4.74 -17.44 19.82
N SER A 570 3.56 -16.83 19.83
CA SER A 570 2.95 -16.14 18.70
C SER A 570 3.86 -15.07 18.11
N ILE A 571 4.35 -14.13 18.94
CA ILE A 571 5.23 -13.04 18.47
C ILE A 571 6.48 -13.59 17.79
N ASN A 572 7.07 -14.65 18.33
CA ASN A 572 8.26 -15.28 17.72
C ASN A 572 8.01 -15.80 16.30
N THR A 573 6.77 -16.13 15.91
CA THR A 573 6.44 -16.54 14.53
C THR A 573 6.44 -15.41 13.50
N TRP A 574 6.50 -14.16 13.98
CA TRP A 574 6.55 -12.94 13.18
C TRP A 574 7.95 -12.33 13.10
N LEU A 575 8.86 -12.74 13.98
CA LEU A 575 10.21 -12.18 14.06
C LEU A 575 11.16 -12.98 13.17
N TYR A 576 11.62 -12.35 12.09
CA TYR A 576 12.55 -12.95 11.14
C TYR A 576 13.96 -12.39 11.33
N THR A 577 14.97 -13.24 11.11
CA THR A 577 16.37 -12.81 10.98
C THR A 577 16.81 -13.06 9.55
N PHE A 578 17.26 -12.02 8.84
CA PHE A 578 17.76 -12.12 7.46
C PHE A 578 19.27 -12.40 7.44
N ASP A 579 19.66 -13.60 7.87
CA ASP A 579 21.07 -14.00 8.07
C ASP A 579 21.81 -14.38 6.77
N ALA A 580 21.13 -14.34 5.62
CA ALA A 580 21.74 -14.53 4.30
C ALA A 580 22.61 -13.34 3.87
N PHE A 581 22.42 -12.15 4.47
CA PHE A 581 23.14 -10.92 4.13
C PHE A 581 24.09 -10.49 5.26
N LYS A 582 25.17 -9.78 4.89
CA LYS A 582 26.11 -9.19 5.85
C LYS A 582 25.64 -7.84 6.39
N MET A 583 24.87 -7.11 5.60
CA MET A 583 24.29 -5.83 5.99
C MET A 583 22.97 -6.08 6.73
N PRO A 584 22.65 -5.29 7.77
CA PRO A 584 21.34 -5.36 8.39
C PRO A 584 20.26 -5.02 7.37
N VAL A 585 19.23 -5.86 7.28
CA VAL A 585 18.03 -5.63 6.49
C VAL A 585 16.98 -5.13 7.46
N TYR A 586 16.63 -3.85 7.37
CA TYR A 586 15.63 -3.20 8.22
C TYR A 586 14.24 -3.25 7.64
#